data_AF-A0A7C7MRX5-F1
#
_entry.id   AF-A0A7C7MRX5-F1
#
_cell.length_a   1.000
_cell.length_b   1.000
_cell.length_c   1.000
_cell.angle_alpha   90.00
_cell.angle_beta   90.00
_cell.angle_gamma   90.00
#
_symmetry.space_group_name_H-M   'P 1'
#
loop_
_entity.id
_entity.type
_entity.pdbx_description
1 polymer ?
#
loop_
_entity_poly.entity_id
_entity_poly.type
_entity_poly.pdbx_seq_one_letter_code
_entity_poly.pdbx_strand_id
1 'polypeptide(L)'
;MGDKSIQNNADKTEAEIVDSDEIEELDLKELDQEHSSLLPAVAQDSSVARIDPLTAYLNEIRQYENLTENEEQELAIKLQKSNDSDAAYRLTTSHLMLVVRIAMTFRRQWQNMMDLIQEGNVGLLKAVKNFDPFRGVRLSSYATWWIRSYMLKYMLDNWRLVRVGTTNARRKLLYNLRKEKEKLENQGFTPTPKLLAEHFGV
;
A
#
# COMPACT_ATOMS: atom_id res chain seq x y z
N MET A 1 20.75 -33.03 27.71
CA MET A 1 21.12 -32.45 26.41
C MET A 1 20.38 -33.24 25.34
N GLY A 2 19.56 -32.72 24.45
CA GLY A 2 19.15 -31.37 24.11
C GLY A 2 18.51 -31.49 22.72
N ASP A 3 17.26 -31.08 22.55
CA ASP A 3 16.77 -30.63 21.25
C ASP A 3 15.55 -29.72 21.47
N LYS A 4 15.81 -28.42 21.39
CA LYS A 4 14.81 -27.34 21.35
C LYS A 4 15.34 -26.34 20.35
N SER A 5 15.11 -26.60 19.09
CA SER A 5 15.41 -25.64 18.01
C SER A 5 14.44 -25.80 16.85
N ILE A 6 13.14 -25.68 17.16
CA ILE A 6 12.15 -25.23 16.19
C ILE A 6 11.42 -24.08 16.85
N GLN A 7 12.03 -22.89 16.80
CA GLN A 7 11.35 -21.64 17.11
C GLN A 7 12.01 -20.50 16.33
N ASN A 8 11.13 -19.71 15.71
CA ASN A 8 11.33 -18.34 15.26
C ASN A 8 11.93 -18.12 13.87
N ASN A 9 11.06 -18.29 12.85
CA ASN A 9 11.20 -17.61 11.56
C ASN A 9 9.93 -16.80 11.17
N ALA A 10 9.11 -16.43 12.15
CA ALA A 10 7.89 -15.64 11.94
C ALA A 10 8.06 -14.13 12.25
N ASP A 11 9.22 -13.72 12.78
CA ASP A 11 9.49 -12.36 13.27
C ASP A 11 10.31 -11.48 12.30
N LYS A 12 10.65 -11.98 11.10
CA LYS A 12 11.47 -11.21 10.12
C LYS A 12 10.65 -10.41 9.10
N THR A 13 9.34 -10.27 9.34
CA THR A 13 8.44 -9.37 8.61
C THR A 13 8.03 -8.17 9.45
N GLU A 14 8.93 -7.70 10.32
CA GLU A 14 9.01 -6.28 10.58
C GLU A 14 9.39 -5.63 9.25
N ALA A 15 8.34 -5.22 8.52
CA ALA A 15 8.48 -4.44 7.32
C ALA A 15 9.47 -3.33 7.63
N GLU A 16 10.55 -3.28 6.85
CA GLU A 16 11.31 -2.07 6.58
C GLU A 16 10.25 -1.01 6.22
N ILE A 17 9.83 -0.24 7.23
CA ILE A 17 8.99 0.93 7.09
C ILE A 17 9.87 1.81 6.22
N VAL A 18 9.41 2.09 5.00
CA VAL A 18 10.06 3.09 4.15
C VAL A 18 10.26 4.32 5.02
N ASP A 19 11.51 4.77 5.10
CA ASP A 19 11.91 5.92 5.89
C ASP A 19 10.88 7.04 5.66
N SER A 20 10.37 7.64 6.74
CA SER A 20 9.29 8.64 6.68
C SER A 20 9.63 9.80 5.73
N ASP A 21 10.91 9.97 5.45
CA ASP A 21 11.50 11.04 4.64
C ASP A 21 11.39 10.79 3.12
N GLU A 22 11.04 9.58 2.65
CA GLU A 22 10.79 9.29 1.22
C GLU A 22 9.32 9.43 0.79
N ILE A 23 8.38 9.64 1.72
CA ILE A 23 6.98 9.91 1.38
C ILE A 23 6.83 11.43 1.27
N GLU A 24 7.10 11.94 0.05
CA GLU A 24 6.73 13.31 -0.32
C GLU A 24 5.28 13.57 0.12
N GLU A 25 5.12 14.66 0.85
CA GLU A 25 3.93 15.12 1.57
C GLU A 25 2.67 15.07 0.69
N LEU A 26 1.96 13.94 0.71
CA LEU A 26 0.62 13.83 0.16
C LEU A 26 -0.35 14.38 1.22
N ASP A 27 -0.75 15.64 1.03
CA ASP A 27 -1.62 16.40 1.92
C ASP A 27 -2.87 15.59 2.32
N LEU A 28 -2.97 15.29 3.62
CA LEU A 28 -4.01 14.48 4.23
C LEU A 28 -5.38 15.18 4.26
N LYS A 29 -5.44 16.48 3.92
CA LYS A 29 -6.66 17.31 4.08
C LYS A 29 -7.62 17.29 2.89
N GLU A 30 -7.17 16.95 1.68
CA GLU A 30 -8.03 17.00 0.48
C GLU A 30 -8.96 15.78 0.32
N LEU A 31 -8.78 14.73 1.13
CA LEU A 31 -9.37 13.41 0.87
C LEU A 31 -10.80 13.21 1.40
N ASP A 32 -11.23 14.02 2.37
CA ASP A 32 -12.56 13.87 2.97
C ASP A 32 -13.67 14.61 2.18
N GLN A 33 -13.33 15.56 1.30
CA GLN A 33 -14.33 16.46 0.70
C GLN A 33 -14.71 16.15 -0.76
N GLU A 34 -13.83 15.59 -1.61
CA GLU A 34 -14.14 15.49 -3.06
C GLU A 34 -14.47 14.09 -3.60
N HIS A 35 -14.10 12.99 -2.93
CA HIS A 35 -14.02 11.68 -3.61
C HIS A 35 -15.17 10.70 -3.35
N SER A 36 -16.27 11.13 -2.73
CA SER A 36 -17.48 10.30 -2.56
C SER A 36 -18.09 9.85 -3.91
N SER A 37 -17.82 10.58 -4.99
CA SER A 37 -18.40 10.39 -6.34
C SER A 37 -17.61 9.46 -7.27
N LEU A 38 -16.44 8.94 -6.86
CA LEU A 38 -15.55 8.15 -7.75
C LEU A 38 -15.85 6.64 -7.79
N LEU A 39 -16.87 6.18 -7.07
CA LEU A 39 -17.23 4.76 -7.10
C LEU A 39 -17.91 4.41 -8.43
N PRO A 40 -17.45 3.37 -9.15
CA PRO A 40 -18.14 2.94 -10.36
C PRO A 40 -19.56 2.51 -10.03
N ALA A 41 -20.54 3.05 -10.77
CA ALA A 41 -21.89 2.54 -10.79
C ALA A 41 -21.88 1.19 -11.52
N VAL A 42 -22.26 0.10 -10.84
CA VAL A 42 -22.37 -1.22 -11.47
C VAL A 42 -23.59 -1.19 -12.38
N ALA A 43 -23.38 -1.06 -13.68
CA ALA A 43 -24.41 -1.29 -14.68
C ALA A 43 -24.70 -2.80 -14.75
N GLN A 44 -25.93 -3.20 -14.45
CA GLN A 44 -26.40 -4.58 -14.58
C GLN A 44 -26.66 -4.89 -16.06
N ASP A 45 -25.60 -5.10 -16.84
CA ASP A 45 -25.76 -5.57 -18.22
C ASP A 45 -25.99 -7.09 -18.25
N SER A 46 -27.16 -7.47 -18.75
CA SER A 46 -27.67 -8.83 -18.87
C SER A 46 -27.07 -9.59 -20.06
N SER A 47 -25.74 -9.56 -20.20
CA SER A 47 -25.02 -10.41 -21.17
C SER A 47 -24.26 -11.50 -20.42
N VAL A 48 -24.19 -12.71 -21.00
CA VAL A 48 -23.40 -13.85 -20.49
C VAL A 48 -21.90 -13.56 -20.72
N ALA A 49 -21.41 -12.47 -20.14
CA ALA A 49 -19.99 -12.15 -20.07
C ALA A 49 -19.41 -12.84 -18.83
N ARG A 50 -18.18 -13.33 -18.94
CA ARG A 50 -17.40 -13.74 -17.75
C ARG A 50 -17.49 -12.60 -16.73
N ILE A 51 -18.01 -12.90 -15.55
CA ILE A 51 -18.16 -11.92 -14.47
C ILE A 51 -16.78 -11.28 -14.27
N ASP A 52 -16.71 -9.96 -14.44
CA ASP A 52 -15.51 -9.19 -14.16
C ASP A 52 -15.13 -9.41 -12.67
N PRO A 53 -13.92 -9.95 -12.37
CA PRO A 53 -13.52 -10.28 -11.00
C PRO A 53 -13.61 -9.09 -10.05
N LEU A 54 -13.32 -7.87 -10.54
CA LEU A 54 -13.46 -6.65 -9.76
C LEU A 54 -14.92 -6.39 -9.42
N THR A 55 -15.81 -6.46 -10.40
CA THR A 55 -17.26 -6.30 -10.18
C THR A 55 -17.82 -7.34 -9.20
N ALA A 56 -17.38 -8.60 -9.29
CA ALA A 56 -17.77 -9.64 -8.33
C ALA A 56 -17.36 -9.28 -6.90
N TYR A 57 -16.09 -8.89 -6.71
CA TYR A 57 -15.56 -8.49 -5.42
C TYR A 57 -16.30 -7.27 -4.85
N LEU A 58 -16.56 -6.25 -5.68
CA LEU A 58 -17.30 -5.05 -5.26
C LEU A 58 -18.72 -5.37 -4.80
N ASN A 59 -19.38 -6.33 -5.43
CA ASN A 59 -20.72 -6.77 -5.03
C ASN A 59 -20.69 -7.55 -3.72
N GLU A 60 -19.66 -8.36 -3.49
CA GLU A 60 -19.47 -9.10 -2.23
C GLU A 60 -19.24 -8.15 -1.05
N ILE A 61 -18.28 -7.23 -1.17
CA ILE A 61 -17.94 -6.35 -0.05
C ILE A 61 -19.05 -5.35 0.32
N ARG A 62 -19.97 -5.06 -0.61
CA ARG A 62 -21.15 -4.21 -0.36
C ARG A 62 -22.16 -4.86 0.58
N GLN A 63 -22.10 -6.19 0.77
CA GLN A 63 -23.01 -6.91 1.66
C GLN A 63 -22.64 -6.76 3.14
N TYR A 64 -21.39 -6.36 3.44
CA TYR A 64 -20.97 -6.13 4.82
C TYR A 64 -21.59 -4.84 5.37
N GLU A 65 -22.14 -4.94 6.58
CA GLU A 65 -22.74 -3.82 7.29
C GLU A 65 -21.66 -2.83 7.75
N ASN A 66 -21.98 -1.54 7.67
CA ASN A 66 -21.14 -0.50 8.25
C ASN A 66 -21.31 -0.50 9.76
N LEU A 67 -20.20 -0.46 10.49
CA LEU A 67 -20.22 -0.35 11.94
C LEU A 67 -20.47 1.10 12.36
N THR A 68 -21.25 1.27 13.42
CA THR A 68 -21.34 2.52 14.15
C THR A 68 -20.08 2.78 14.96
N GLU A 69 -19.90 4.02 15.43
CA GLU A 69 -18.72 4.38 16.20
C GLU A 69 -18.58 3.59 17.51
N ASN A 70 -19.70 3.36 18.20
CA ASN A 70 -19.72 2.57 19.43
C ASN A 70 -19.37 1.10 19.16
N GLU A 71 -19.92 0.50 18.11
CA GLU A 71 -19.63 -0.90 17.76
C GLU A 71 -18.17 -1.10 17.35
N GLU A 72 -17.61 -0.16 16.60
CA GLU A 72 -16.20 -0.18 16.24
C GLU A 72 -15.31 -0.12 17.49
N GLN A 73 -15.64 0.76 18.45
CA GLN A 73 -14.90 0.88 19.69
C GLN A 73 -15.00 -0.40 20.53
N GLU A 74 -16.19 -0.98 20.66
CA GLU A 74 -16.41 -2.24 21.38
C GLU A 74 -15.60 -3.39 20.77
N LEU A 75 -15.66 -3.54 19.45
CA LEU A 75 -14.92 -4.58 18.72
C LEU A 75 -13.40 -4.36 18.82
N ALA A 76 -12.93 -3.11 18.73
CA ALA A 76 -11.51 -2.79 18.86
C ALA A 76 -10.98 -3.08 20.29
N ILE A 77 -11.75 -2.74 21.32
CA ILE A 77 -11.42 -3.08 22.71
C ILE A 77 -11.41 -4.60 22.89
N LYS A 78 -12.40 -5.31 22.33
CA LYS A 78 -12.48 -6.77 22.39
C LYS A 78 -11.27 -7.42 21.72
N LEU A 79 -10.90 -6.95 20.54
CA LEU A 79 -9.72 -7.40 19.81
C LEU A 79 -8.44 -7.19 20.63
N GLN A 80 -8.24 -6.01 21.22
CA GLN A 80 -7.04 -5.72 22.01
C GLN A 80 -6.93 -6.57 23.28
N LYS A 81 -8.06 -6.85 23.95
CA LYS A 81 -8.08 -7.61 25.22
C LYS A 81 -7.98 -9.12 25.03
N SER A 82 -8.66 -9.65 24.01
CA SER A 82 -8.86 -11.09 23.85
C SER A 82 -8.25 -11.67 22.57
N ASN A 83 -7.69 -10.83 21.71
CA ASN A 83 -7.16 -11.21 20.39
C ASN A 83 -8.18 -12.02 19.57
N ASP A 84 -9.46 -11.63 19.69
CA ASP A 84 -10.60 -12.31 19.07
C ASP A 84 -10.57 -12.15 17.54
N SER A 85 -10.47 -13.28 16.84
CA SER A 85 -10.47 -13.33 15.38
C SER A 85 -11.78 -12.84 14.77
N ASP A 86 -12.92 -13.05 15.43
CA ASP A 86 -14.22 -12.59 14.94
C ASP A 86 -14.32 -11.06 15.00
N ALA A 87 -13.78 -10.46 16.08
CA ALA A 87 -13.71 -9.01 16.20
C ALA A 87 -12.81 -8.40 15.11
N ALA A 88 -11.64 -8.98 14.86
CA ALA A 88 -10.76 -8.56 13.77
C ALA A 88 -11.44 -8.71 12.40
N TYR A 89 -12.15 -9.82 12.18
CA TYR A 89 -12.88 -10.08 10.95
C TYR A 89 -13.94 -9.01 10.70
N ARG A 90 -14.83 -8.78 11.66
CA ARG A 90 -15.90 -7.77 11.55
C ARG A 90 -15.38 -6.36 11.32
N LEU A 91 -14.34 -5.95 12.06
CA LEU A 91 -13.69 -4.64 11.88
C LEU A 91 -13.07 -4.48 10.49
N THR A 92 -12.46 -5.55 9.97
CA THR A 92 -11.82 -5.53 8.65
C THR A 92 -12.87 -5.50 7.55
N THR A 93 -13.87 -6.39 7.60
CA THR A 93 -14.89 -6.51 6.55
C THR A 93 -15.74 -5.25 6.40
N SER A 94 -16.07 -4.57 7.50
CA SER A 94 -16.83 -3.31 7.47
C SER A 94 -16.07 -2.17 6.80
N HIS A 95 -14.74 -2.26 6.71
CA HIS A 95 -13.87 -1.22 6.15
C HIS A 95 -13.28 -1.57 4.78
N LEU A 96 -13.68 -2.69 4.16
CA LEU A 96 -13.19 -3.05 2.82
C LEU A 96 -13.54 -2.01 1.75
N MET A 97 -14.70 -1.35 1.88
CA MET A 97 -15.10 -0.29 0.95
C MET A 97 -14.18 0.94 1.03
N LEU A 98 -13.61 1.23 2.20
CA LEU A 98 -12.62 2.30 2.36
C LEU A 98 -11.37 2.01 1.53
N VAL A 99 -10.90 0.76 1.53
CA VAL A 99 -9.75 0.33 0.73
C VAL A 99 -10.02 0.55 -0.75
N VAL A 100 -11.18 0.13 -1.23
CA VAL A 100 -11.58 0.34 -2.64
C VAL A 100 -11.60 1.82 -2.98
N ARG A 101 -12.21 2.66 -2.13
CA ARG A 101 -12.28 4.11 -2.37
C ARG A 101 -10.89 4.73 -2.48
N ILE A 102 -9.95 4.33 -1.62
CA ILE A 102 -8.55 4.79 -1.69
C ILE A 102 -7.86 4.23 -2.95
N ALA A 103 -8.06 2.95 -3.29
CA ALA A 103 -7.46 2.37 -4.50
C ALA A 103 -7.91 3.12 -5.76
N MET A 104 -9.19 3.49 -5.84
CA MET A 104 -9.75 4.19 -7.00
C MET A 104 -9.08 5.55 -7.29
N THR A 105 -8.44 6.20 -6.31
CA THR A 105 -7.67 7.43 -6.55
C THR A 105 -6.42 7.18 -7.40
N PHE A 106 -5.92 5.94 -7.43
CA PHE A 106 -4.74 5.51 -8.20
C PHE A 106 -5.09 4.87 -9.57
N ARG A 107 -6.38 4.83 -9.93
CA ARG A 107 -6.86 4.15 -11.16
C ARG A 107 -6.22 4.69 -12.45
N ARG A 108 -5.80 5.96 -12.48
CA ARG A 108 -5.15 6.55 -13.66
C ARG A 108 -3.69 6.09 -13.81
N GLN A 109 -3.03 5.81 -12.69
CA GLN A 109 -1.62 5.49 -12.59
C GLN A 109 -1.36 3.98 -12.62
N TRP A 110 -2.33 3.17 -12.20
CA TRP A 110 -2.18 1.72 -12.06
C TRP A 110 -3.27 0.96 -12.81
N GLN A 111 -2.87 -0.03 -13.61
CA GLN A 111 -3.81 -0.78 -14.47
C GLN A 111 -4.49 -1.93 -13.72
N ASN A 112 -3.77 -2.64 -12.84
CA ASN A 112 -4.33 -3.78 -12.13
C ASN A 112 -4.90 -3.38 -10.76
N MET A 113 -6.16 -2.93 -10.77
CA MET A 113 -6.85 -2.50 -9.55
C MET A 113 -7.02 -3.60 -8.50
N MET A 114 -7.21 -4.85 -8.92
CA MET A 114 -7.41 -5.96 -8.00
C MET A 114 -6.19 -6.17 -7.11
N ASP A 115 -4.99 -6.21 -7.70
CA ASP A 115 -3.76 -6.36 -6.92
C ASP A 115 -3.57 -5.20 -5.93
N LEU A 116 -3.84 -3.97 -6.38
CA LEU A 116 -3.69 -2.79 -5.53
C LEU A 116 -4.67 -2.82 -4.33
N ILE A 117 -5.91 -3.25 -4.56
CA ILE A 117 -6.91 -3.43 -3.51
C ILE A 117 -6.45 -4.52 -2.53
N GLN A 118 -5.87 -5.63 -3.01
CA GLN A 118 -5.39 -6.70 -2.14
C GLN A 118 -4.26 -6.24 -1.23
N GLU A 119 -3.29 -5.48 -1.73
CA GLU A 119 -2.22 -4.89 -0.92
C GLU A 119 -2.77 -3.85 0.07
N GLY A 120 -3.76 -3.07 -0.36
CA GLY A 120 -4.53 -2.20 0.52
C GLY A 120 -5.23 -2.93 1.65
N ASN A 121 -5.82 -4.09 1.36
CA ASN A 121 -6.47 -4.95 2.36
C ASN A 121 -5.44 -5.46 3.38
N VAL A 122 -4.23 -5.82 2.95
CA VAL A 122 -3.12 -6.17 3.86
C VAL A 122 -2.74 -4.98 4.75
N GLY A 123 -2.68 -3.77 4.18
CA GLY A 123 -2.49 -2.53 4.94
C GLY A 123 -3.58 -2.30 5.98
N LEU A 124 -4.86 -2.54 5.63
CA LEU A 124 -6.00 -2.46 6.54
C LEU A 124 -5.88 -3.48 7.68
N LEU A 125 -5.55 -4.74 7.39
CA LEU A 125 -5.30 -5.77 8.40
C LEU A 125 -4.21 -5.34 9.39
N LYS A 126 -3.14 -4.71 8.89
CA LYS A 126 -2.08 -4.16 9.74
C LYS A 126 -2.57 -2.99 10.57
N ALA A 127 -3.40 -2.10 10.02
CA ALA A 127 -4.01 -1.02 10.75
C ALA A 127 -4.90 -1.54 11.89
N VAL A 128 -5.81 -2.47 11.62
CA VAL A 128 -6.71 -3.08 12.61
C VAL A 128 -5.92 -3.71 13.76
N LYS A 129 -4.82 -4.41 13.45
CA LYS A 129 -3.96 -5.03 14.48
C LYS A 129 -3.28 -4.00 15.41
N ASN A 130 -2.94 -2.81 14.89
CA ASN A 130 -2.21 -1.78 15.65
C ASN A 130 -3.10 -0.62 16.10
N PHE A 131 -4.41 -0.71 15.87
CA PHE A 131 -5.34 0.35 16.21
C PHE A 131 -5.54 0.43 17.73
N ASP A 132 -5.58 1.67 18.23
CA ASP A 132 -5.76 1.96 19.64
C ASP A 132 -7.11 2.68 19.84
N PRO A 133 -8.12 2.00 20.43
CA PRO A 133 -9.46 2.56 20.57
C PRO A 133 -9.56 3.71 21.58
N PHE A 134 -8.53 3.95 22.39
CA PHE A 134 -8.57 4.99 23.43
C PHE A 134 -8.07 6.36 22.94
N ARG A 135 -7.60 6.46 21.69
CA ARG A 135 -7.08 7.72 21.11
C ARG A 135 -8.15 8.67 20.61
N GLY A 136 -9.42 8.26 20.60
CA GLY A 136 -10.53 9.11 20.17
C GLY A 136 -10.54 9.43 18.67
N VAL A 137 -9.85 8.63 17.85
CA VAL A 137 -9.87 8.75 16.39
C VAL A 137 -10.56 7.53 15.79
N ARG A 138 -11.35 7.74 14.74
CA ARG A 138 -12.02 6.66 14.00
C ARG A 138 -10.98 5.75 13.35
N LEU A 139 -11.25 4.44 13.29
CA LEU A 139 -10.40 3.47 12.59
C LEU A 139 -10.19 3.86 11.14
N SER A 140 -11.21 4.41 10.47
CA SER A 140 -11.13 4.87 9.08
C SER A 140 -9.98 5.88 8.86
N SER A 141 -9.85 6.86 9.76
CA SER A 141 -8.81 7.89 9.67
C SER A 141 -7.43 7.30 9.90
N TYR A 142 -7.29 6.40 10.88
CA TYR A 142 -6.03 5.72 11.16
C TYR A 142 -5.60 4.77 10.03
N ALA A 143 -6.53 3.95 9.54
CA ALA A 143 -6.28 2.94 8.52
C ALA A 143 -5.91 3.54 7.17
N THR A 144 -6.41 4.74 6.88
CA THR A 144 -6.15 5.44 5.62
C THR A 144 -4.65 5.60 5.31
N TRP A 145 -3.81 5.89 6.32
CA TRP A 145 -2.35 5.99 6.13
C TRP A 145 -1.73 4.62 5.79
N TRP A 146 -2.07 3.59 6.56
CA TRP A 146 -1.58 2.22 6.34
C TRP A 146 -1.96 1.68 4.96
N ILE A 147 -3.22 1.88 4.55
CA ILE A 147 -3.71 1.44 3.25
C ILE A 147 -2.89 2.09 2.13
N ARG A 148 -2.70 3.41 2.18
CA ARG A 148 -1.91 4.11 1.15
C ARG A 148 -0.45 3.69 1.14
N SER A 149 0.19 3.58 2.30
CA SER A 149 1.60 3.19 2.37
C SER A 149 1.83 1.80 1.76
N TYR A 150 0.93 0.85 2.00
CA TYR A 150 1.03 -0.49 1.41
C TYR A 150 0.78 -0.48 -0.10
N MET A 151 -0.23 0.26 -0.57
CA MET A 151 -0.48 0.45 -1.99
C MET A 151 0.70 1.10 -2.72
N LEU A 152 1.23 2.19 -2.18
CA LEU A 152 2.38 2.91 -2.75
C LEU A 152 3.63 2.04 -2.76
N LYS A 153 3.90 1.31 -1.67
CA LYS A 153 5.00 0.34 -1.61
C LYS A 153 4.88 -0.70 -2.70
N TYR A 154 3.69 -1.29 -2.87
CA TYR A 154 3.43 -2.25 -3.95
C TYR A 154 3.66 -1.65 -5.34
N MET A 155 3.16 -0.44 -5.58
CA MET A 155 3.36 0.25 -6.85
C MET A 155 4.84 0.50 -7.13
N LEU A 156 5.61 0.94 -6.14
CA LEU A 156 7.05 1.17 -6.28
C LEU A 156 7.83 -0.12 -6.55
N ASP A 157 7.49 -1.20 -5.84
CA ASP A 157 8.12 -2.50 -6.00
C ASP A 157 7.81 -3.15 -7.36
N ASN A 158 6.64 -2.84 -7.95
CA ASN A 158 6.13 -3.48 -9.17
C ASN A 158 6.01 -2.53 -10.38
N TRP A 159 6.52 -1.29 -10.28
CA TRP A 159 6.48 -0.31 -11.39
C TRP A 159 7.24 -0.79 -12.63
N ARG A 160 8.22 -1.68 -12.45
CA ARG A 160 9.07 -2.20 -13.52
C ARG A 160 9.08 -3.72 -13.47
N LEU A 161 8.92 -4.34 -14.64
CA LEU A 161 8.99 -5.80 -14.81
C LEU A 161 10.29 -6.40 -14.27
N VAL A 162 11.40 -5.66 -14.40
CA VAL A 162 12.70 -6.05 -13.84
C VAL A 162 12.92 -5.28 -12.54
N ARG A 163 12.88 -5.99 -11.42
CA ARG A 163 13.30 -5.46 -10.11
C ARG A 163 14.78 -5.13 -10.20
N VAL A 164 15.11 -3.85 -10.36
CA VAL A 164 16.51 -3.41 -10.29
C VAL A 164 16.93 -3.55 -8.83
N GLY A 165 17.66 -4.63 -8.54
CA GLY A 165 18.18 -4.92 -7.21
C GLY A 165 19.02 -3.75 -6.73
N THR A 166 18.43 -2.94 -5.87
CA THR A 166 19.04 -1.75 -5.31
C THR A 166 19.75 -2.13 -4.02
N THR A 167 20.81 -2.93 -4.13
CA THR A 167 21.82 -2.93 -3.06
C THR A 167 22.31 -1.49 -2.91
N ASN A 168 22.58 -1.02 -1.68
CA ASN A 168 23.06 0.36 -1.43
C ASN A 168 24.21 0.79 -2.36
N ALA A 169 25.12 -0.14 -2.68
CA ALA A 169 26.21 0.07 -3.62
C ALA A 169 25.74 0.39 -5.06
N ARG A 170 24.68 -0.27 -5.55
CA ARG A 170 24.13 -0.05 -6.91
C ARG A 170 23.32 1.25 -6.99
N ARG A 171 22.60 1.64 -5.93
CA ARG A 171 21.96 2.97 -5.85
C ARG A 171 23.00 4.08 -5.93
N LYS A 172 24.08 3.96 -5.13
CA LYS A 172 25.20 4.91 -5.12
C LYS A 172 25.87 5.00 -6.49
N LEU A 173 26.09 3.88 -7.17
CA LEU A 173 26.64 3.85 -8.53
C LEU A 173 25.73 4.56 -9.53
N LEU A 174 24.42 4.26 -9.54
CA LEU A 174 23.48 4.89 -10.47
C LEU A 174 23.33 6.40 -10.20
N TYR A 175 23.31 6.81 -8.94
CA TYR A 175 23.30 8.21 -8.53
C TYR A 175 24.58 8.93 -8.98
N ASN A 176 25.75 8.34 -8.74
CA ASN A 176 27.03 8.90 -9.17
C ASN A 176 27.10 9.02 -10.71
N LEU A 177 26.61 8.01 -11.44
CA LEU A 177 26.55 8.02 -12.91
C LEU A 177 25.64 9.14 -13.43
N ARG A 178 24.48 9.36 -12.81
CA ARG A 178 23.58 10.46 -13.16
C ARG A 178 24.23 11.82 -12.92
N LYS A 179 24.86 12.02 -11.77
CA LYS A 179 25.55 13.26 -11.40
C LYS A 179 26.69 13.60 -12.36
N GLU A 180 27.48 12.61 -12.77
CA GLU A 180 28.60 12.85 -13.70
C GLU A 180 28.10 13.11 -15.13
N LYS A 181 27.04 12.42 -15.54
CA LYS A 181 26.38 12.70 -16.82
C LYS A 181 25.91 14.15 -16.91
N GLU A 182 25.23 14.64 -15.88
CA GLU A 182 24.75 16.03 -15.78
C GLU A 182 25.91 17.04 -15.79
N LYS A 183 27.01 16.71 -15.10
CA LYS A 183 28.22 17.55 -15.10
C LYS A 183 28.88 17.63 -16.48
N LEU A 184 28.94 16.53 -17.22
CA LEU A 184 29.45 16.51 -18.60
C LEU A 184 28.55 17.31 -19.54
N GLU A 185 27.23 17.19 -19.40
CA GLU A 185 26.25 17.98 -20.15
C GLU A 185 26.40 19.48 -19.86
N ASN A 186 26.59 19.86 -18.60
CA ASN A 186 26.84 21.25 -18.19
C ASN A 186 28.17 21.81 -18.71
N GLN A 187 29.15 20.94 -18.97
CA GLN A 187 30.43 21.31 -19.60
C GLN A 187 30.35 21.34 -21.14
N GLY A 188 29.18 21.06 -21.72
CA GLY A 188 28.94 21.07 -23.17
C GLY A 188 29.39 19.78 -23.88
N PHE A 189 29.73 18.73 -23.15
CA PHE A 189 30.06 17.42 -23.73
C PHE A 189 28.79 16.59 -23.95
N THR A 190 28.76 15.82 -25.04
CA THR A 190 27.75 14.78 -25.21
C THR A 190 28.17 13.54 -24.42
N PRO A 191 27.42 13.13 -23.38
CA PRO A 191 27.82 12.02 -22.54
C PRO A 191 27.66 10.70 -23.30
N THR A 192 28.71 10.28 -24.00
CA THR A 192 28.77 8.95 -24.63
C THR A 192 29.15 7.90 -23.58
N PRO A 193 28.67 6.63 -23.71
CA PRO A 193 29.01 5.57 -22.78
C PRO A 193 30.52 5.35 -22.60
N LYS A 194 31.30 5.60 -23.66
CA LYS A 194 32.77 5.50 -23.65
C LYS A 194 33.43 6.56 -22.76
N LEU A 195 32.98 7.81 -22.85
CA LEU A 195 33.49 8.91 -22.01
C LEU A 195 33.13 8.71 -20.53
N LEU A 196 31.95 8.17 -20.25
CA LEU A 196 31.53 7.85 -18.88
C LEU A 196 32.38 6.71 -18.30
N ALA A 197 32.65 5.65 -19.06
CA ALA A 197 33.49 4.54 -18.62
C ALA A 197 34.93 4.97 -18.29
N GLU A 198 35.52 5.79 -19.16
CA GLU A 198 36.89 6.32 -19.01
C GLU A 198 37.05 7.18 -17.75
N HIS A 199 36.02 7.95 -17.39
CA HIS A 199 36.03 8.79 -16.19
C HIS A 199 35.76 8.00 -14.89
N PHE A 200 35.06 6.86 -14.98
CA PHE A 200 34.78 5.98 -13.83
C PHE A 200 35.83 4.87 -13.64
N GLY A 201 36.77 4.70 -14.57
CA GLY A 201 37.83 3.69 -14.49
C GLY A 201 37.31 2.24 -14.62
N VAL A 202 36.22 2.04 -15.36
CA VAL A 202 35.57 0.73 -15.61
C VAL A 202 35.64 0.38 -17.09
#